data_AF-A0A821KVB1-F1
#
_entry.id   AF-A0A821KVB1-F1
#
_cell.length_a   1.000
_cell.length_b   1.000
_cell.length_c   1.000
_cell.angle_alpha   90.00
_cell.angle_beta   90.00
_cell.angle_gamma   90.00
#
_symmetry.space_group_name_H-M   'P 1'
#
loop_
_entity.id
_entity.type
_entity.pdbx_description
1 polymer ?
#
loop_
_entity_poly.entity_id
_entity_poly.type
_entity_poly.pdbx_seq_one_letter_code
_entity_poly.pdbx_strand_id
1 'polypeptide(L)' 'MGDLGNIETNVYGTAYIGLVDRVISVGFNNITNIIGLPLMIHSLTDDGGHTGKGESNTTGNAGPRIACGTVLPG' A
#
# COMPACT_ATOMS: atom_id res chain seq x y z
N MET A 1 3.37 -6.57 7.12
CA MET A 1 3.82 -6.77 5.72
C MET A 1 2.72 -6.22 4.84
N GLY A 2 3.04 -5.45 3.81
CA GLY A 2 2.03 -4.81 2.95
C GLY A 2 2.11 -3.28 2.93
N ASP A 3 2.89 -2.68 3.83
CA ASP A 3 3.13 -1.23 3.81
C ASP A 3 4.12 -0.89 2.70
N LEU A 4 3.61 -0.26 1.64
CA LEU A 4 4.41 0.23 0.51
C LEU A 4 4.59 1.75 0.56
N GLY A 5 4.05 2.40 1.60
CA GLY A 5 4.13 3.84 1.83
C GLY A 5 3.16 4.65 0.97
N ASN A 6 3.53 5.91 0.75
CA ASN A 6 2.73 6.88 0.01
C ASN A 6 3.08 6.90 -1.48
N ILE A 7 2.10 7.27 -2.31
CA ILE A 7 2.29 7.58 -3.72
C ILE A 7 2.07 9.07 -3.95
N GLU A 8 2.86 9.67 -4.84
CA GLU A 8 2.69 11.06 -5.23
C GLU A 8 1.91 11.16 -6.54
N THR A 9 0.96 12.10 -6.58
CA THR A 9 0.17 12.39 -7.77
C THR A 9 0.63 13.70 -8.39
N ASN A 10 0.55 13.79 -9.72
CA ASN A 10 0.73 15.05 -10.42
C ASN A 10 -0.50 15.95 -10.28
N VAL A 11 -0.46 17.15 -10.88
CA VAL A 11 -1.56 18.13 -10.85
C VAL A 11 -2.88 17.65 -11.46
N TYR A 12 -2.86 16.52 -12.19
CA TYR A 12 -4.04 15.89 -12.79
C TYR A 12 -4.55 14.70 -11.96
N GLY A 13 -3.96 14.42 -10.80
CA GLY A 13 -4.31 13.27 -9.96
C GLY A 13 -3.75 11.93 -10.48
N THR A 14 -2.80 11.94 -11.41
CA THR A 14 -2.16 10.71 -11.93
C THR A 14 -0.88 10.43 -11.16
N ALA A 15 -0.71 9.19 -10.70
CA ALA A 15 0.53 8.69 -10.10
C ALA A 15 1.22 7.71 -11.05
N TYR A 16 2.52 7.91 -11.28
CA TYR A 16 3.39 6.95 -11.95
C TYR A 16 4.27 6.31 -10.89
N ILE A 17 4.13 5.00 -10.69
CA ILE A 17 4.72 4.30 -9.55
C ILE A 17 5.79 3.34 -10.06
N GLY A 18 7.00 3.47 -9.50
CA GLY A 18 8.09 2.52 -9.65
C GLY A 18 8.77 2.36 -8.31
N LEU A 19 8.56 1.22 -7.64
CA LEU A 19 9.11 0.92 -6.32
C LEU A 19 9.77 -0.46 -6.31
N VAL A 20 10.76 -0.63 -5.44
CA VAL A 20 11.39 -1.92 -5.16
C VAL A 20 11.16 -2.22 -3.69
N ASP A 21 10.40 -3.28 -3.42
CA ASP A 21 10.22 -3.82 -2.07
C ASP A 21 10.98 -5.14 -1.92
N ARG A 22 11.49 -5.40 -0.72
CA ARG A 22 12.27 -6.62 -0.40
C ARG A 22 11.59 -7.53 0.62
N VAL A 23 10.39 -7.18 1.07
CA VAL A 23 9.61 -7.91 2.07
C VAL A 23 8.55 -8.77 1.38
N ILE A 24 7.72 -8.16 0.53
CA ILE A 24 6.66 -8.86 -0.20
C ILE A 24 7.22 -9.67 -1.37
N SER A 25 6.50 -10.73 -1.73
CA SER A 25 6.90 -11.63 -2.82
C SER A 25 5.71 -11.98 -3.72
N VAL A 26 6.00 -12.34 -4.97
CA VAL A 26 5.02 -12.94 -5.90
C VAL A 26 5.34 -14.41 -6.18
N GLY A 27 6.18 -15.04 -5.36
CA GLY A 27 6.45 -16.48 -5.46
C GLY A 27 5.48 -17.29 -4.61
N PHE A 28 4.72 -18.21 -5.21
CA PHE A 28 3.72 -19.04 -4.50
C PHE A 28 4.26 -19.82 -3.29
N ASN A 29 5.56 -20.13 -3.26
CA ASN A 29 6.20 -20.87 -2.16
C ASN A 29 6.79 -19.96 -1.06
N ASN A 30 6.59 -18.64 -1.14
CA ASN A 30 7.07 -17.70 -0.14
C ASN A 30 5.96 -17.39 0.88
N ILE A 31 6.30 -17.36 2.18
CA ILE A 31 5.38 -16.95 3.24
C ILE A 31 4.92 -15.50 3.10
N THR A 32 5.68 -14.66 2.39
CA THR A 32 5.34 -13.26 2.10
C THR A 32 4.66 -13.07 0.75
N ASN A 33 4.17 -14.16 0.14
CA ASN A 33 3.45 -14.14 -1.12
C ASN A 33 2.20 -13.26 -1.04
N ILE A 34 2.03 -12.35 -2.00
CA ILE A 34 0.86 -11.46 -2.10
C ILE A 34 -0.09 -11.80 -3.24
N ILE A 35 0.16 -12.84 -4.04
CA ILE A 35 -0.78 -13.26 -5.09
C ILE A 35 -2.13 -13.64 -4.44
N GLY A 36 -3.21 -13.10 -5.01
CA GLY A 36 -4.58 -13.24 -4.52
C GLY A 36 -4.98 -12.24 -3.43
N LEU A 37 -4.04 -11.43 -2.92
CA LEU A 37 -4.32 -10.38 -1.95
C LEU A 37 -4.65 -9.05 -2.66
N PRO A 38 -5.44 -8.17 -2.02
CA PRO A 38 -5.75 -6.87 -2.57
C PRO A 38 -4.62 -5.85 -2.35
N LEU A 39 -4.33 -5.06 -3.37
CA LEU A 39 -3.64 -3.77 -3.26
C LEU A 39 -4.69 -2.66 -3.04
N MET A 40 -4.42 -1.72 -2.14
CA MET A 40 -5.36 -0.67 -1.74
C MET A 40 -4.78 0.72 -1.97
N ILE A 41 -5.62 1.65 -2.43
CA ILE A 41 -5.30 3.09 -2.47
C ILE A 41 -6.18 3.80 -1.45
N HIS A 42 -5.56 4.65 -0.64
CA HIS A 42 -6.20 5.43 0.41
C HIS A 42 -6.40 6.89 0.00
N SER A 43 -7.33 7.57 0.67
CA SER A 43 -7.70 8.97 0.36
C SER A 43 -6.80 10.02 1.01
N LEU A 44 -6.09 9.67 2.08
CA LEU A 44 -5.19 10.55 2.81
C LEU A 44 -3.77 9.98 2.82
N THR A 45 -2.81 10.84 3.14
CA THR A 45 -1.41 10.47 3.34
C THR A 45 -1.25 9.59 4.58
N ASP A 46 -0.56 8.47 4.41
CA ASP A 46 -0.11 7.59 5.50
C ASP A 46 0.99 8.31 6.30
N ASP A 47 0.83 8.37 7.62
CA ASP A 47 1.76 9.03 8.54
C ASP A 47 2.95 8.15 8.99
N GLY A 48 3.01 6.91 8.49
CA GLY A 48 4.02 5.91 8.74
C GLY A 48 4.00 5.33 10.15
N GLY A 49 2.93 5.55 10.93
CA GLY A 49 2.87 5.11 12.33
C GLY A 49 3.60 6.03 13.31
N HIS A 50 4.03 7.22 12.89
CA HIS A 50 4.92 8.06 13.69
C HIS A 50 4.21 9.11 14.55
N THR A 51 2.91 9.31 14.39
CA THR A 51 2.23 10.42 15.07
C THR A 51 1.74 10.05 16.47
N GLY A 52 1.61 8.75 16.76
CA GLY A 52 1.11 8.25 18.05
C GLY A 52 -0.35 8.63 18.33
N LYS A 53 -1.09 9.07 17.32
CA LYS A 53 -2.48 9.55 17.43
C LYS A 53 -3.43 8.69 16.62
N GLY A 54 -4.65 8.51 17.13
CA GLY A 54 -5.73 7.84 16.41
C GLY A 54 -5.33 6.43 15.97
N GLU A 55 -5.39 6.18 14.67
CA GLU A 55 -5.10 4.90 14.03
C GLU A 55 -3.69 4.86 13.39
N SER A 56 -2.77 5.72 13.83
CA SER A 56 -1.40 5.80 13.26
C SER A 56 -0.70 4.44 13.23
N ASN A 57 -0.71 3.70 14.35
CA ASN A 57 -0.04 2.40 14.45
C ASN A 57 -0.74 1.25 13.71
N THR A 58 -1.93 1.47 13.14
CA THR A 58 -2.72 0.42 12.49
C THR A 58 -2.96 0.69 11.01
N THR A 59 -3.33 1.92 10.65
CA THR A 59 -3.70 2.32 9.28
C THR A 59 -2.93 3.53 8.78
N GLY A 60 -1.93 4.00 9.55
CA GLY A 60 -1.18 5.22 9.23
C GLY A 60 -2.04 6.47 9.18
N ASN A 61 -3.26 6.44 9.74
CA ASN A 61 -4.27 7.47 9.55
C ASN A 61 -4.56 7.79 8.05
N ALA A 62 -4.36 6.84 7.14
CA ALA A 62 -4.51 7.04 5.70
C ALA A 62 -5.99 7.23 5.24
N GLY A 63 -6.95 7.06 6.14
CA GLY A 63 -8.37 7.29 5.87
C GLY A 63 -9.01 6.23 4.95
N PRO A 64 -10.19 6.53 4.37
CA PRO A 64 -10.95 5.60 3.55
C PRO A 64 -10.19 5.01 2.35
N ARG A 65 -10.53 3.77 2.00
CA ARG A 65 -10.06 3.05 0.80
C ARG A 65 -10.83 3.54 -0.42
N ILE A 66 -10.15 4.14 -1.39
CA ILE A 66 -10.77 4.75 -2.58
C ILE A 66 -10.65 3.89 -3.84
N ALA A 67 -9.70 2.96 -3.87
CA ALA A 67 -9.58 1.96 -4.93
C ALA A 67 -8.95 0.68 -4.38
N CYS A 68 -9.23 -0.44 -5.05
CA CYS A 68 -8.58 -1.71 -4.78
C CYS A 68 -8.40 -2.52 -6.07
N GLY A 69 -7.45 -3.45 -6.05
CA GLY A 69 -7.24 -4.42 -7.13
C GLY A 69 -6.55 -5.67 -6.62
N THR A 70 -6.95 -6.82 -7.11
CA THR A 70 -6.34 -8.11 -6.72
C THR A 70 -5.04 -8.32 -7.48
N VAL A 71 -3.99 -8.73 -6.77
CA VAL A 71 -2.73 -9.14 -7.41
C VAL A 71 -2.92 -10.53 -8.02
N LEU A 72 -2.81 -10.60 -9.35
CA LEU A 72 -2.91 -11.85 -10.10
C LEU A 72 -1.52 -12.38 -10.46
N PRO A 73 -1.37 -13.69 -10.69
CA PRO A 73 -0.15 -14.21 -11.29
C PRO A 73 0.07 -13.59 -12.68
N GLY A 74 1.33 -13.29 -12.99
CA GLY A 74 1.77 -12.87 -14.33
C GLY A 74 2.03 -14.04 -15.26
#